data_AF-A0A1W2FZP1-F1
#
_entry.id   AF-A0A1W2FZP1-F1
#
_cell.length_a   1.000
_cell.length_b   1.000
_cell.length_c   1.000
_cell.angle_alpha   90.00
_cell.angle_beta   90.00
_cell.angle_gamma   90.00
#
_symmetry.space_group_name_H-M   'P 1'
#
loop_
_entity.id
_entity.type
_entity.pdbx_description
1 polymer ?
#
loop_
_entity_poly.entity_id
_entity_poly.type
_entity_poly.pdbx_seq_one_letter_code
_entity_poly.pdbx_strand_id
1 'polypeptide(L)'
;MYVLAVIEHAQRRIRILGATPHPTAAWVTQAVRLIWNQRHLLHALREYERFYNSHRPHQGIPNARPLRPLPEPITDPAQISQLDIRRRPRLGGILNEYHHAA
;
A
#
# COMPACT_ATOMS: atom_id res chain seq x y z
N MET A 1 3.77 8.42 -13.85
CA MET A 1 3.19 7.54 -12.82
C MET A 1 2.90 6.20 -13.47
N TYR A 2 3.36 5.10 -12.87
CA TYR A 2 3.24 3.75 -13.43
C TYR A 2 2.41 2.87 -12.50
N VAL A 3 1.64 1.96 -13.08
CA VAL A 3 0.73 1.06 -12.36
C VAL A 3 1.06 -0.37 -12.75
N LEU A 4 1.18 -1.26 -11.77
CA LEU A 4 1.27 -2.69 -11.99
C LEU A 4 -0.11 -3.32 -11.84
N ALA A 5 -0.53 -4.04 -12.88
CA ALA A 5 -1.80 -4.75 -12.91
C ALA A 5 -1.61 -6.22 -13.29
N VAL A 6 -2.46 -7.08 -12.75
CA VAL A 6 -2.61 -8.48 -13.18
C VAL A 6 -3.93 -8.62 -13.93
N ILE A 7 -3.87 -9.33 -15.06
CA ILE A 7 -5.02 -9.58 -15.93
C ILE A 7 -5.33 -11.07 -15.88
N GLU A 8 -6.51 -11.40 -15.35
CA GLU A 8 -7.03 -12.76 -15.32
C GLU A 8 -7.84 -13.00 -16.59
N HIS A 9 -7.23 -13.67 -17.58
CA HIS A 9 -7.78 -13.79 -18.95
C HIS A 9 -9.14 -14.53 -19.00
N ALA A 10 -9.33 -15.57 -18.19
CA ALA A 10 -10.56 -16.37 -18.20
C ALA A 10 -11.80 -15.60 -17.74
N GLN A 11 -11.63 -14.67 -16.78
CA GLN A 11 -12.73 -13.92 -16.17
C GLN A 11 -12.74 -12.45 -16.59
N ARG A 12 -11.80 -12.04 -17.46
CA ARG A 12 -11.60 -10.65 -17.92
C ARG A 12 -11.50 -9.64 -16.76
N ARG A 13 -10.84 -10.04 -15.65
CA ARG A 13 -10.66 -9.18 -14.47
C ARG A 13 -9.27 -8.56 -14.47
N ILE A 14 -9.22 -7.24 -14.27
CA ILE A 14 -8.00 -6.47 -14.05
C ILE A 14 -7.91 -6.15 -12.55
N ARG A 15 -6.73 -6.37 -11.96
CA ARG A 15 -6.47 -6.05 -10.55
C ARG A 15 -5.18 -5.25 -10.43
N ILE A 16 -5.27 -4.11 -9.76
CA ILE A 16 -4.12 -3.23 -9.51
C ILE A 16 -3.39 -3.69 -8.25
N LEU A 17 -2.08 -3.88 -8.35
CA LEU A 17 -1.24 -4.37 -7.25
C LEU A 17 -0.35 -3.29 -6.64
N GLY A 18 -0.12 -2.19 -7.36
CA GLY A 18 0.68 -1.08 -6.87
C GLY A 18 0.86 0.00 -7.91
N ALA A 19 1.25 1.19 -7.45
CA ALA A 19 1.60 2.32 -8.30
C ALA A 19 2.90 2.96 -7.79
N THR A 20 3.77 3.37 -8.70
CA THR A 20 5.02 4.06 -8.38
C THR A 20 5.33 5.13 -9.44
N PRO A 21 5.84 6.31 -9.07
CA PRO A 21 6.35 7.29 -10.03
C PRO A 21 7.59 6.77 -10.80
N HIS A 22 8.35 5.86 -10.20
CA HIS A 22 9.63 5.36 -10.70
C HIS A 22 9.71 3.83 -10.58
N PRO A 23 9.32 3.07 -11.62
CA PRO A 23 9.38 1.62 -11.61
C PRO A 23 10.81 1.16 -11.85
N THR A 24 11.51 0.77 -10.78
CA THR A 24 12.83 0.15 -10.90
C THR A 24 12.69 -1.35 -11.21
N ALA A 25 13.70 -1.95 -11.84
CA ALA A 25 13.73 -3.40 -12.08
C ALA A 25 13.52 -4.20 -10.78
N ALA A 26 14.12 -3.75 -9.68
CA ALA A 26 13.93 -4.35 -8.36
C ALA A 26 12.46 -4.34 -7.91
N TRP A 27 11.74 -3.24 -8.13
CA TRP A 27 10.31 -3.14 -7.79
C TRP A 27 9.46 -4.11 -8.63
N VAL A 28 9.74 -4.22 -9.93
CA VAL A 28 9.02 -5.14 -10.84
C VAL A 28 9.30 -6.60 -10.45
N THR A 29 10.55 -6.97 -10.23
CA THR A 29 10.93 -8.35 -9.84
C THR A 29 10.37 -8.73 -8.46
N GLN A 30 10.27 -7.79 -7.53
CA GLN A 30 9.62 -8.02 -6.23
C GLN A 30 8.15 -8.41 -6.42
N ALA A 31 7.44 -7.71 -7.29
CA ALA A 31 6.02 -7.97 -7.53
C ALA A 31 5.78 -9.29 -8.25
N VAL A 32 6.58 -9.62 -9.26
CA VAL A 32 6.45 -10.88 -10.01
C VAL A 32 6.71 -12.11 -9.11
N ARG A 33 7.67 -12.03 -8.18
CA ARG A 33 7.93 -13.11 -7.21
C ARG A 33 6.75 -13.41 -6.28
N LEU A 34 5.90 -12.42 -6.02
CA LEU A 34 4.72 -12.58 -5.17
C LEU A 34 3.49 -13.11 -5.93
N ILE A 35 3.59 -13.35 -7.24
CA ILE A 35 2.47 -13.72 -8.12
C ILE A 35 2.87 -14.93 -8.98
N TRP A 36 3.40 -15.98 -8.33
CA TRP A 36 3.84 -17.18 -9.07
C TRP A 36 2.66 -18.08 -9.53
N ASN A 37 1.55 -18.06 -8.81
CA ASN A 37 0.34 -18.81 -9.14
C ASN A 37 -0.91 -18.15 -8.53
N GLN A 38 -2.10 -18.72 -8.77
CA GLN A 38 -3.38 -18.19 -8.28
C GLN A 38 -3.41 -18.03 -6.75
N ARG A 39 -2.81 -18.94 -5.98
CA ARG A 39 -2.76 -18.85 -4.51
C ARG A 39 -1.94 -17.63 -4.07
N HIS A 40 -0.78 -17.42 -4.69
CA HIS A 40 0.06 -16.26 -4.44
C HIS A 40 -0.62 -14.95 -4.84
N LEU A 41 -1.31 -14.93 -5.99
CA LEU A 41 -2.12 -13.79 -6.43
C LEU A 41 -3.24 -13.47 -5.42
N LEU A 42 -4.04 -14.46 -5.01
CA LEU A 42 -5.13 -14.25 -4.04
C LEU A 42 -4.61 -13.77 -2.69
N HIS A 43 -3.45 -14.26 -2.25
CA HIS A 43 -2.79 -13.74 -1.05
C HIS A 43 -2.38 -12.27 -1.22
N ALA A 44 -1.70 -11.93 -2.32
CA ALA A 44 -1.27 -10.57 -2.61
C ALA A 44 -2.45 -9.58 -2.66
N LEU A 45 -3.55 -9.98 -3.31
CA LEU A 45 -4.77 -9.18 -3.40
C LEU A 45 -5.44 -8.98 -2.06
N ARG A 46 -5.54 -10.03 -1.25
CA ARG A 46 -6.13 -9.94 0.10
C ARG A 46 -5.34 -9.01 0.99
N GLU A 47 -4.01 -9.07 0.92
CA GLU A 47 -3.14 -8.15 1.66
C GLU A 47 -3.24 -6.72 1.14
N TYR A 48 -3.31 -6.53 -0.18
CA TYR A 48 -3.53 -5.21 -0.80
C TYR A 48 -4.87 -4.61 -0.37
N GLU A 49 -5.97 -5.37 -0.45
CA GLU A 49 -7.30 -4.92 -0.06
C GLU A 49 -7.38 -4.53 1.42
N ARG A 50 -6.82 -5.38 2.30
CA ARG A 50 -6.71 -5.06 3.72
C ARG A 50 -5.93 -3.77 3.93
N PHE A 51 -4.77 -3.64 3.30
CA PHE A 51 -3.95 -2.43 3.39
C PHE A 51 -4.71 -1.20 2.89
N TYR A 52 -5.35 -1.28 1.72
CA TYR A 52 -6.10 -0.19 1.12
C TYR A 52 -7.24 0.32 2.01
N ASN A 53 -8.01 -0.60 2.58
CA ASN A 53 -9.20 -0.26 3.36
C ASN A 53 -8.88 0.19 4.79
N SER A 54 -7.83 -0.38 5.40
CA SER A 54 -7.49 -0.16 6.81
C SER A 54 -6.39 0.86 7.04
N HIS A 55 -5.54 1.10 6.04
CA HIS A 55 -4.43 2.06 6.13
C HIS A 55 -4.65 3.20 5.18
N ARG A 56 -3.95 4.30 5.41
CA ARG A 56 -3.97 5.47 4.53
C ARG A 56 -2.99 5.16 3.39
N PRO A 57 -3.43 4.62 2.24
CA PRO A 57 -2.53 3.97 1.31
C PRO A 57 -1.91 4.98 0.33
N HIS A 58 -2.21 6.28 0.48
CA HIS A 58 -2.04 7.26 -0.58
C HIS A 58 -1.49 8.60 -0.09
N GLN A 59 -0.55 9.11 -0.89
CA GLN A 59 0.35 10.25 -0.69
C GLN A 59 -0.34 11.63 -0.71
N GLY A 60 -1.67 11.70 -0.55
CA GLY A 60 -2.44 12.94 -0.56
C GLY A 60 -2.85 13.37 0.85
N ILE A 61 -2.53 14.61 1.21
CA ILE A 61 -2.87 15.24 2.50
C ILE A 61 -4.38 15.20 2.83
N PRO A 62 -5.33 15.22 1.89
CA PRO A 62 -6.77 15.16 2.21
C PRO A 62 -7.38 13.75 2.15
N ASN A 63 -6.63 12.69 1.82
CA ASN A 63 -7.24 11.37 1.61
C ASN A 63 -7.55 10.66 2.93
N ALA A 64 -8.80 10.24 3.12
CA ALA A 64 -9.24 9.39 4.23
C ALA A 64 -9.05 7.90 3.90
N ARG A 65 -9.04 7.07 4.93
CA ARG A 65 -9.15 5.62 4.77
C ARG A 65 -10.62 5.34 4.43
N PRO A 66 -10.96 4.48 3.46
CA PRO A 66 -12.36 4.20 3.15
C PRO A 66 -13.21 3.79 4.37
N LEU A 67 -12.59 3.14 5.37
CA LEU A 67 -13.26 2.67 6.58
C LEU A 67 -12.95 3.49 7.86
N ARG A 68 -12.24 4.63 7.76
CA ARG A 68 -11.91 5.47 8.93
C ARG A 68 -11.84 6.96 8.57
N PRO A 69 -12.52 7.85 9.33
CA PRO A 69 -12.41 9.30 9.11
C PRO A 69 -10.97 9.79 9.33
N LEU A 70 -10.65 10.95 8.75
CA LEU A 70 -9.36 11.60 9.01
C LEU A 70 -9.26 11.94 10.50
N PRO A 71 -8.12 11.68 11.16
CA PRO A 71 -7.86 12.25 12.48
C PRO A 71 -7.71 13.78 12.37
N GLU A 72 -7.93 14.48 13.48
CA GLU A 72 -7.67 15.92 13.54
C GLU A 72 -6.20 16.22 13.21
N PRO A 73 -5.91 17.27 12.41
CA PRO A 73 -4.54 17.66 12.13
C PRO A 73 -3.80 18.05 13.41
N ILE A 74 -2.59 17.52 13.58
CA ILE A 74 -1.67 18.02 14.60
C ILE A 74 -1.06 19.32 14.07
N THR A 75 -1.31 20.44 14.76
CA THR A 75 -0.81 21.76 14.36
C THR A 75 0.32 22.28 15.25
N ASP A 76 0.54 21.69 16.42
CA ASP A 76 1.60 22.08 17.35
C ASP A 76 2.98 21.56 16.90
N PRO A 77 3.96 22.43 16.59
CA PRO A 77 5.31 22.03 16.22
C PRO A 77 6.06 21.21 17.27
N ALA A 78 5.79 21.44 18.56
CA ALA A 78 6.42 20.69 19.64
C ALA A 78 5.92 19.24 19.65
N GLN A 79 4.61 19.04 19.51
CA GLN A 79 3.99 17.73 19.35
C GLN A 79 4.49 17.00 18.09
N ILE A 80 4.62 17.70 16.95
CA ILE A 80 5.14 17.11 15.69
C ILE A 80 6.56 16.60 15.87
N SER A 81 7.40 17.35 16.58
CA SER A 81 8.81 17.02 16.80
C SER A 81 9.01 15.78 17.68
N GLN A 82 7.97 15.37 18.42
CA GLN A 82 7.97 14.21 19.30
C GLN A 82 7.30 12.97 18.70
N LEU A 83 6.81 13.04 17.45
CA LEU A 83 6.16 11.90 16.80
C LEU A 83 7.18 10.78 16.50
N ASP A 84 7.00 9.62 17.13
CA ASP A 84 7.69 8.39 16.71
C ASP A 84 6.86 7.69 15.62
N ILE A 85 7.33 7.77 14.37
CA ILE A 85 6.70 7.10 13.23
C ILE A 85 7.49 5.85 12.85
N ARG A 86 6.84 4.70 12.93
CA ARG A 86 7.42 3.40 12.56
C ARG A 86 6.86 2.89 11.24
N ARG A 87 7.78 2.42 10.38
CA ARG A 87 7.45 1.76 9.11
C ARG A 87 7.41 0.26 9.28
N ARG A 88 6.30 -0.36 8.87
CA ARG A 88 6.13 -1.81 8.76
C ARG A 88 6.02 -2.21 7.28
N PRO A 89 6.99 -2.96 6.72
CA PRO A 89 6.89 -3.47 5.36
C PRO A 89 5.86 -4.62 5.28
N ARG A 90 5.07 -4.63 4.20
CA ARG A 90 4.08 -5.67 3.85
C ARG A 90 4.29 -6.10 2.40
N LEU A 91 3.83 -7.31 2.04
CA LEU A 91 4.04 -7.91 0.71
C LEU A 91 5.50 -7.77 0.23
N GLY A 92 6.45 -8.26 1.05
CA GLY A 92 7.87 -8.18 0.72
C GLY A 92 8.41 -6.76 0.55
N GLY A 93 7.79 -5.75 1.16
CA GLY A 93 8.23 -4.35 1.10
C GLY A 93 7.62 -3.53 -0.04
N ILE A 94 6.74 -4.12 -0.85
CA ILE A 94 5.98 -3.38 -1.88
C ILE A 94 5.01 -2.38 -1.22
N LEU A 95 4.43 -2.79 -0.10
CA LEU A 95 3.54 -1.95 0.69
C LEU A 95 4.26 -1.51 1.97
N ASN A 96 4.12 -0.24 2.32
CA ASN A 96 4.69 0.32 3.54
C ASN A 96 3.58 0.91 4.38
N GLU A 97 3.42 0.37 5.58
CA GLU A 97 2.48 0.81 6.60
C GLU A 97 3.22 1.70 7.60
N TYR A 98 2.66 2.87 7.91
CA TYR A 98 3.22 3.79 8.90
C TYR A 98 2.27 3.92 10.08
N HIS A 99 2.79 3.80 11.29
CA HIS A 99 2.05 3.96 12.53
C HIS A 99 2.85 4.79 13.53
N HIS A 100 2.14 5.43 14.46
CA HIS A 100 2.76 6.05 15.62
C HIS A 100 3.14 4.96 16.62
N ALA A 101 4.37 4.96 17.13
CA ALA A 101 4.71 4.19 18.33
C ALA A 101 4.11 4.92 19.55
N ALA A 102 3.54 4.14 20.48
CA ALA A 102 2.92 4.66 21.70
C ALA A 102 3.96 5.25 22.66
#